data_AF-A0A9E5R0Y5-F1
#
_entry.id   AF-A0A9E5R0Y5-F1
#
_cell.length_a   1.000
_cell.length_b   1.000
_cell.length_c   1.000
_cell.angle_alpha   90.00
_cell.angle_beta   90.00
_cell.angle_gamma   90.00
#
_symmetry.space_group_name_H-M   'P 1'
#
loop_
_entity.id
_entity.type
_entity.pdbx_description
1 polymer ?
#
loop_
_entity_poly.entity_id
_entity_poly.type
_entity_poly.pdbx_seq_one_letter_code
_entity_poly.pdbx_strand_id
1 'polypeptide(L)'
;MELNRKIAYKILPEYQSPQTYVYLLKLVFHKSKDYVWVQAVPDEVWIRLFNHLGLKPIADLSKKHPTVEQFLNALLIISLRITTIGLEPEIVDRLPELEKFGSPFLGQNLEVDRYIENFKNQSDFDQSPENTDYKQILVMLTQCGDYVDIIQRSRDAHGITLNITYALQRLSQNIRRMKTLLAMLVRQPDKPPFAVEVAFFKESVQMICTKNSLQRHLQNNVSLLAYQVTEHASKTGEHYITSNRKEYWKMGRAASGGGFIVAFLCVFKTWIYQLKLPPFGEAFMYSLNYSFGFMTIYITGSALATKQPAMTAARIAQSLDEKDAKGTNKPQADRFAHLIAKVSRSQLIAFLGNILVAFPVAYLLALLYFFWTGDHIANPERANKMIQEIHPFRSYSLFHAGIAGIYLFLAGLISGYYDNRAISHKIPQRIRTHPFLRRIFPESWRNRLADYLAHNLGSLAGNFYLGIFLGTTGTIGLILGLPIDIRHITFASGNFGLAVVGLEHQLSMGVFSMTLLGVIGIGFMNFLVSFSLAIFVAIRSRRIKVKEGRRLFHSLRKLLFSRPMLFLFPPKTK
;
A
#
# COMPACT_ATOMS: atom_id res chain seq x y z
N MET A 1 -16.61 -5.47 3.03
CA MET A 1 -17.99 -5.64 2.52
C MET A 1 -18.09 -5.56 0.99
N GLU A 2 -17.57 -4.53 0.31
CA GLU A 2 -17.73 -4.39 -1.15
C GLU A 2 -17.00 -5.47 -1.99
N LEU A 3 -15.81 -5.91 -1.57
CA LEU A 3 -15.06 -6.99 -2.24
C LEU A 3 -15.87 -8.31 -2.26
N ASN A 4 -16.39 -8.72 -1.10
CA ASN A 4 -17.23 -9.93 -0.99
C ASN A 4 -18.47 -9.81 -1.88
N ARG A 5 -19.11 -8.64 -1.92
CA ARG A 5 -20.25 -8.37 -2.81
C ARG A 5 -19.87 -8.52 -4.29
N LYS A 6 -18.71 -8.01 -4.71
CA LYS A 6 -18.23 -8.14 -6.11
C LYS A 6 -17.87 -9.59 -6.46
N ILE A 7 -17.31 -10.36 -5.53
CA ILE A 7 -17.05 -11.79 -5.71
C ILE A 7 -18.38 -12.54 -5.88
N ALA A 8 -19.33 -12.30 -4.96
CA ALA A 8 -20.66 -12.89 -5.02
C ALA A 8 -21.36 -12.57 -6.34
N TYR A 9 -21.39 -11.30 -6.77
CA TYR A 9 -22.03 -10.89 -8.03
C TYR A 9 -21.27 -11.28 -9.31
N LYS A 10 -20.06 -11.82 -9.18
CA LYS A 10 -19.36 -12.47 -10.30
C LYS A 10 -19.78 -13.93 -10.44
N ILE A 11 -20.09 -14.60 -9.33
CA ILE A 11 -20.57 -16.00 -9.32
C ILE A 11 -22.07 -16.04 -9.62
N LEU A 12 -22.85 -15.17 -8.96
CA LEU A 12 -24.30 -15.06 -9.10
C LEU A 12 -24.67 -13.60 -9.36
N PRO A 13 -24.92 -13.19 -10.62
CA PRO A 13 -25.23 -11.82 -10.96
C PRO A 13 -26.44 -11.26 -10.19
N GLU A 14 -26.34 -10.01 -9.77
CA GLU A 14 -27.43 -9.28 -9.13
C GLU A 14 -28.66 -9.21 -10.05
N TYR A 15 -29.83 -9.63 -9.56
CA TYR A 15 -31.10 -9.47 -10.26
C TYR A 15 -31.36 -7.98 -10.50
N GLN A 16 -31.76 -7.62 -11.72
CA GLN A 16 -32.14 -6.26 -12.09
C GLN A 16 -33.58 -6.31 -12.59
N SER A 17 -34.42 -5.40 -12.09
CA SER A 17 -35.79 -5.28 -12.59
C SER A 17 -35.77 -4.90 -14.09
N PRO A 18 -36.56 -5.56 -14.94
CA PRO A 18 -36.63 -5.30 -16.38
C PRO A 18 -36.93 -3.84 -16.74
N GLN A 19 -37.57 -3.09 -15.83
CA GLN A 19 -37.96 -1.70 -16.01
C GLN A 19 -36.82 -0.69 -15.77
N THR A 20 -35.62 -1.16 -15.43
CA THR A 20 -34.49 -0.27 -15.10
C THR A 20 -33.59 0.01 -16.30
N TYR A 21 -33.10 1.24 -16.40
CA TYR A 21 -32.07 1.62 -17.38
C TYR A 21 -30.83 0.70 -17.32
N VAL A 22 -30.47 0.26 -16.11
CA VAL A 22 -29.35 -0.65 -15.88
C VAL A 22 -29.60 -2.03 -16.51
N TYR A 23 -30.82 -2.55 -16.44
CA TYR A 23 -31.19 -3.80 -17.09
C TYR A 23 -31.05 -3.68 -18.60
N LEU A 24 -31.59 -2.61 -19.20
CA LEU A 24 -31.52 -2.39 -20.64
C LEU A 24 -30.07 -2.28 -21.15
N LEU A 25 -29.22 -1.51 -20.45
CA LEU A 25 -27.81 -1.43 -20.82
C LEU A 25 -27.07 -2.77 -20.67
N LYS A 26 -27.40 -3.59 -19.66
CA LYS A 26 -26.80 -4.92 -19.53
C LYS A 26 -27.28 -5.90 -20.62
N LEU A 27 -28.53 -5.77 -21.06
CA LEU A 27 -29.10 -6.59 -22.12
C LEU A 27 -28.39 -6.29 -23.45
N VAL A 28 -28.18 -5.01 -23.76
CA VAL A 28 -27.50 -4.56 -24.99
C VAL A 28 -25.97 -4.76 -24.90
N PHE A 29 -25.34 -4.33 -23.81
CA PHE A 29 -23.88 -4.37 -23.59
C PHE A 29 -23.50 -5.45 -22.57
N HIS A 30 -23.73 -6.70 -22.94
CA HIS A 30 -23.54 -7.86 -22.05
C HIS A 30 -22.07 -8.27 -21.88
N LYS A 31 -21.15 -7.82 -22.75
CA LYS A 31 -19.73 -8.19 -22.66
C LYS A 31 -18.95 -7.19 -21.82
N SER A 32 -18.05 -7.71 -20.99
CA SER A 32 -17.18 -6.89 -20.11
C SER A 32 -16.28 -5.88 -20.85
N LYS A 33 -16.06 -6.08 -22.16
CA LYS A 33 -15.23 -5.22 -23.03
C LYS A 33 -16.05 -4.32 -23.96
N ASP A 34 -17.37 -4.32 -23.91
CA ASP A 34 -18.19 -3.53 -24.84
C ASP A 34 -17.91 -2.02 -24.74
N TYR A 35 -17.60 -1.54 -23.54
CA TYR A 35 -17.19 -0.14 -23.34
C TYR A 35 -15.97 0.28 -24.18
N VAL A 36 -15.10 -0.66 -24.59
CA VAL A 36 -13.90 -0.34 -25.38
C VAL A 36 -14.28 0.15 -26.77
N TRP A 37 -15.18 -0.57 -27.46
CA TRP A 37 -15.63 -0.14 -28.78
C TRP A 37 -16.60 1.04 -28.68
N VAL A 38 -17.47 1.07 -27.67
CA VAL A 38 -18.40 2.20 -27.45
C VAL A 38 -17.64 3.51 -27.26
N GLN A 39 -16.51 3.48 -26.54
CA GLN A 39 -15.64 4.65 -26.40
C GLN A 39 -14.84 4.97 -27.66
N ALA A 40 -14.48 3.98 -28.47
CA ALA A 40 -13.73 4.18 -29.71
C ALA A 40 -14.58 4.82 -30.83
N VAL A 41 -15.89 4.59 -30.84
CA VAL A 41 -16.81 5.24 -31.79
C VAL A 41 -16.87 6.75 -31.50
N PRO A 42 -16.65 7.64 -32.50
CA PRO A 42 -16.72 9.09 -32.31
C PRO A 42 -18.09 9.57 -31.81
N ASP A 43 -18.11 10.69 -31.07
CA ASP A 43 -19.35 11.22 -30.47
C ASP A 43 -20.37 11.61 -31.55
N GLU A 44 -19.93 12.10 -32.71
CA GLU A 44 -20.77 12.52 -33.83
C GLU A 44 -21.57 11.35 -34.44
N VAL A 45 -21.05 10.13 -34.34
CA VAL A 45 -21.77 8.93 -34.80
C VAL A 45 -22.92 8.61 -33.86
N TRP A 46 -22.70 8.72 -32.54
CA TRP A 46 -23.75 8.51 -31.54
C TRP A 46 -24.82 9.59 -31.60
N ILE A 47 -24.43 10.85 -31.77
CA ILE A 47 -25.37 11.97 -31.95
C ILE A 47 -26.24 11.72 -33.18
N ARG A 48 -25.65 11.32 -34.32
CA ARG A 48 -26.41 10.95 -35.52
C ARG A 48 -27.37 9.81 -35.25
N LEU A 49 -26.95 8.76 -34.55
CA LEU A 49 -27.84 7.65 -34.20
C LEU A 49 -29.03 8.12 -33.36
N PHE A 50 -28.80 8.94 -32.33
CA PHE A 50 -29.87 9.44 -31.45
C PHE A 50 -30.88 10.29 -32.21
N ASN A 51 -30.41 11.12 -33.15
CA ASN A 51 -31.28 11.87 -34.06
C ASN A 51 -32.11 10.95 -34.97
N HIS A 52 -31.52 9.92 -35.58
CA HIS A 52 -32.24 8.98 -36.45
C HIS A 52 -33.27 8.13 -35.70
N LEU A 53 -33.04 7.86 -34.41
CA LEU A 53 -33.99 7.19 -33.54
C LEU A 53 -35.16 8.10 -33.10
N GLY A 54 -35.16 9.37 -33.50
CA GLY A 54 -36.20 10.33 -33.13
C GLY A 54 -36.20 10.70 -31.64
N LEU A 55 -35.07 10.50 -30.96
CA LEU A 55 -34.92 10.93 -29.57
C LEU A 55 -34.93 12.46 -29.50
N LYS A 56 -35.19 12.99 -28.31
CA LYS A 56 -35.04 14.42 -28.00
C LYS A 56 -34.03 14.59 -26.85
N PRO A 57 -33.20 15.65 -26.87
CA PRO A 57 -32.37 16.00 -25.72
C PRO A 57 -33.23 16.16 -24.48
N ILE A 58 -32.69 15.88 -23.30
CA ILE A 58 -33.48 15.88 -22.06
C ILE A 58 -34.07 17.27 -21.77
N ALA A 59 -33.31 18.33 -22.05
CA ALA A 59 -33.75 19.72 -21.91
C ALA A 59 -34.91 20.11 -22.84
N ASP A 60 -35.17 19.33 -23.89
CA ASP A 60 -36.24 19.57 -24.88
C ASP A 60 -37.48 18.70 -24.64
N LEU A 61 -37.43 17.81 -23.64
CA LEU A 61 -38.61 17.06 -23.19
C LEU A 61 -39.54 17.96 -22.37
N SER A 62 -40.82 17.61 -22.32
CA SER A 62 -41.78 18.28 -21.44
C SER A 62 -41.34 18.19 -19.98
N LYS A 63 -41.56 19.25 -19.19
CA LYS A 63 -41.28 19.27 -17.75
C LYS A 63 -41.96 18.12 -16.99
N LYS A 64 -43.12 17.64 -17.47
CA LYS A 64 -43.88 16.52 -16.90
C LYS A 64 -43.47 15.16 -17.47
N HIS A 65 -42.47 15.10 -18.35
CA HIS A 65 -42.02 13.84 -18.93
C HIS A 65 -41.41 12.94 -17.84
N PRO A 66 -41.74 11.64 -17.76
CA PRO A 66 -41.26 10.75 -16.69
C PRO A 66 -39.73 10.72 -16.56
N THR A 67 -39.01 10.79 -17.67
CA THR A 67 -37.54 10.88 -17.66
C THR A 67 -37.03 12.15 -16.97
N VAL A 68 -37.66 13.30 -17.20
CA VAL A 68 -37.26 14.56 -16.55
C VAL A 68 -37.48 14.44 -15.04
N GLU A 69 -38.61 13.88 -14.61
CA GLU A 69 -38.88 13.64 -13.19
C GLU A 69 -37.85 12.70 -12.54
N GLN A 70 -37.47 11.62 -13.23
CA GLN A 70 -36.40 10.72 -12.74
C GLN A 70 -35.06 11.43 -12.61
N PHE A 71 -34.73 12.36 -13.52
CA PHE A 71 -33.51 13.16 -13.43
C PHE A 71 -33.53 14.14 -12.26
N LEU A 72 -34.66 14.83 -12.03
CA LEU A 72 -34.83 15.70 -10.86
C LEU A 72 -34.72 14.91 -9.54
N ASN A 73 -35.37 13.74 -9.47
CA ASN A 73 -35.26 12.86 -8.31
C ASN A 73 -33.82 12.36 -8.10
N ALA A 74 -33.10 12.01 -9.18
CA ALA A 74 -31.70 11.62 -9.10
C ALA A 74 -30.81 12.78 -8.62
N LEU A 75 -31.09 14.01 -9.06
CA LEU A 75 -30.40 15.22 -8.63
C LEU A 75 -30.52 15.40 -7.11
N LEU A 76 -31.74 15.31 -6.57
CA LEU A 76 -32.01 15.39 -5.14
C LEU A 76 -31.29 14.29 -4.34
N ILE A 77 -31.36 13.04 -4.79
CA ILE A 77 -30.69 11.91 -4.11
C ILE A 77 -29.17 12.08 -4.11
N ILE A 78 -28.58 12.53 -5.21
CA ILE A 78 -27.13 12.76 -5.28
C ILE A 78 -26.74 13.95 -4.40
N SER A 79 -27.54 15.01 -4.41
CA SER A 79 -27.33 16.18 -3.55
C SER A 79 -27.32 15.79 -2.07
N LEU A 80 -28.31 15.03 -1.61
CA LEU A 80 -28.33 14.51 -0.23
C LEU A 80 -27.11 13.64 0.09
N ARG A 81 -26.65 12.80 -0.85
CA ARG A 81 -25.44 12.00 -0.67
C ARG A 81 -24.17 12.85 -0.55
N ILE A 82 -24.09 13.96 -1.29
CA ILE A 82 -22.98 14.91 -1.16
C ILE A 82 -22.99 15.53 0.24
N THR A 83 -24.16 15.96 0.71
CA THR A 83 -24.35 16.49 2.07
C THR A 83 -23.93 15.49 3.14
N THR A 84 -24.47 14.25 3.10
CA THR A 84 -24.17 13.23 4.11
C THR A 84 -22.68 12.91 4.17
N ILE A 85 -22.04 12.67 3.02
CA ILE A 85 -20.61 12.32 2.97
C ILE A 85 -19.75 13.52 3.40
N GLY A 86 -20.11 14.72 2.96
CA GLY A 86 -19.35 15.95 3.29
C GLY A 86 -19.42 16.34 4.75
N LEU A 87 -20.44 15.88 5.48
CA LEU A 87 -20.66 16.14 6.90
C LEU A 87 -20.36 14.91 7.79
N GLU A 88 -19.76 13.85 7.25
CA GLU A 88 -19.29 12.73 8.07
C GLU A 88 -18.27 13.23 9.11
N PRO A 89 -18.30 12.76 10.36
CA PRO A 89 -17.39 13.22 11.43
C PRO A 89 -15.92 13.16 11.01
N GLU A 90 -15.53 12.13 10.25
CA GLU A 90 -14.15 11.98 9.78
C GLU A 90 -13.68 13.03 8.76
N ILE A 91 -14.62 13.68 8.06
CA ILE A 91 -14.38 14.81 7.15
C ILE A 91 -14.38 16.12 7.94
N VAL A 92 -15.38 16.29 8.81
CA VAL A 92 -15.58 17.49 9.63
C VAL A 92 -14.44 17.71 10.63
N ASP A 93 -13.94 16.65 11.27
CA ASP A 93 -12.81 16.69 12.21
C ASP A 93 -11.54 17.34 11.63
N ARG A 94 -11.42 17.39 10.30
CA ARG A 94 -10.24 17.93 9.58
C ARG A 94 -10.42 19.37 9.15
N LEU A 95 -11.67 19.81 9.03
CA LEU A 95 -12.05 21.15 8.63
C LEU A 95 -13.20 21.60 9.53
N PRO A 96 -12.90 22.03 10.77
CA PRO A 96 -13.93 22.48 11.71
C PRO A 96 -14.77 23.66 11.18
N GLU A 97 -14.27 24.38 10.17
CA GLU A 97 -15.02 25.40 9.43
C GLU A 97 -16.28 24.84 8.76
N LEU A 98 -16.34 23.53 8.49
CA LEU A 98 -17.52 22.83 7.96
C LEU A 98 -18.64 22.62 9.00
N GLU A 99 -18.37 22.75 10.30
CA GLU A 99 -19.40 22.70 11.36
C GLU A 99 -20.22 24.00 11.43
N LYS A 100 -19.69 25.10 10.87
CA LYS A 100 -20.38 26.38 10.89
C LYS A 100 -21.59 26.36 9.95
N PHE A 101 -22.66 27.06 10.35
CA PHE A 101 -23.79 27.38 9.46
C PHE A 101 -23.23 28.01 8.17
N GLY A 102 -23.41 27.34 7.03
CA GLY A 102 -22.87 27.78 5.73
C GLY A 102 -21.91 26.81 5.02
N SER A 103 -21.74 25.57 5.48
CA SER A 103 -21.00 24.54 4.74
C SER A 103 -21.51 24.40 3.29
N PRO A 104 -20.66 24.48 2.25
CA PRO A 104 -21.09 24.32 0.85
C PRO A 104 -21.75 22.97 0.56
N PHE A 105 -21.44 21.93 1.35
CA PHE A 105 -22.08 20.63 1.25
C PHE A 105 -23.57 20.67 1.60
N LEU A 106 -23.96 21.53 2.56
CA LEU A 106 -25.36 21.79 2.88
C LEU A 106 -25.95 22.81 1.89
N GLY A 107 -25.20 23.87 1.59
CA GLY A 107 -25.63 24.94 0.67
C GLY A 107 -26.03 24.42 -0.71
N GLN A 108 -25.25 23.50 -1.29
CA GLN A 108 -25.61 22.89 -2.58
C GLN A 108 -26.97 22.17 -2.54
N ASN A 109 -27.38 21.60 -1.41
CA ASN A 109 -28.67 20.90 -1.32
C ASN A 109 -29.84 21.87 -1.26
N LEU A 110 -29.70 22.95 -0.50
CA LEU A 110 -30.71 24.02 -0.46
C LEU A 110 -30.92 24.66 -1.84
N GLU A 111 -29.83 24.89 -2.59
CA GLU A 111 -29.92 25.44 -3.96
C GLU A 111 -30.55 24.45 -4.94
N VAL A 112 -30.32 23.14 -4.78
CA VAL A 112 -30.97 22.10 -5.60
C VAL A 112 -32.44 21.99 -5.33
N ASP A 113 -32.86 22.01 -4.07
CA ASP A 113 -34.27 21.96 -3.70
C ASP A 113 -35.01 23.16 -4.30
N ARG A 114 -34.44 24.36 -4.17
CA ARG A 114 -34.96 25.57 -4.79
C ARG A 114 -35.04 25.45 -6.33
N TYR A 115 -33.99 24.97 -6.98
CA TYR A 115 -33.98 24.76 -8.42
C TYR A 115 -35.07 23.78 -8.87
N ILE A 116 -35.25 22.66 -8.17
CA ILE A 116 -36.27 21.65 -8.50
C ILE A 116 -37.68 22.23 -8.34
N GLU A 117 -37.92 22.99 -7.25
CA GLU A 117 -39.20 23.64 -7.00
C GLU A 117 -39.53 24.67 -8.09
N ASN A 118 -38.57 25.56 -8.39
CA ASN A 118 -38.72 26.56 -9.45
C ASN A 118 -38.93 25.90 -10.82
N PHE A 119 -38.17 24.84 -11.14
CA PHE A 119 -38.29 24.10 -12.39
C PHE A 119 -39.69 23.51 -12.60
N LYS A 120 -40.31 23.00 -11.52
CA LYS A 120 -41.65 22.39 -11.56
C LYS A 120 -42.77 23.42 -11.58
N ASN A 121 -42.64 24.49 -10.81
CA ASN A 121 -43.74 25.43 -10.55
C ASN A 121 -43.78 26.62 -11.50
N GLN A 122 -42.65 27.04 -12.07
CA GLN A 122 -42.60 28.17 -12.99
C GLN A 122 -42.85 27.71 -14.44
N SER A 123 -43.84 28.31 -15.11
CA SER A 123 -44.15 28.04 -16.53
C SER A 123 -42.97 28.40 -17.43
N ASP A 124 -42.40 29.60 -17.24
CA ASP A 124 -41.32 30.16 -18.07
C ASP A 124 -39.93 29.99 -17.45
N PHE A 125 -39.73 28.90 -16.69
CA PHE A 125 -38.42 28.58 -16.10
C PHE A 125 -37.30 28.62 -17.16
N ASP A 126 -36.29 29.44 -16.93
CA ASP A 126 -35.13 29.55 -17.82
C ASP A 126 -34.29 28.27 -17.76
N GLN A 127 -34.35 27.47 -18.83
CA GLN A 127 -33.53 26.27 -19.01
C GLN A 127 -32.22 26.56 -19.76
N SER A 128 -31.70 27.79 -19.68
CA SER A 128 -30.39 28.16 -20.23
C SER A 128 -29.28 28.06 -19.18
N PRO A 129 -28.00 28.06 -19.60
CA PRO A 129 -26.86 28.10 -18.67
C PRO A 129 -26.77 29.43 -17.90
N GLU A 130 -27.55 30.44 -18.31
CA GLU A 130 -27.57 31.75 -17.68
C GLU A 130 -28.43 31.80 -16.42
N ASN A 131 -29.30 30.81 -16.22
CA ASN A 131 -30.17 30.67 -15.06
C ASN A 131 -29.39 30.82 -13.74
N THR A 132 -29.89 31.68 -12.85
CA THR A 132 -29.24 32.03 -11.58
C THR A 132 -29.12 30.83 -10.65
N ASP A 133 -30.18 30.04 -10.50
CA ASP A 133 -30.19 28.85 -9.62
C ASP A 133 -29.18 27.80 -10.14
N TYR A 134 -29.13 27.59 -11.46
CA TYR A 134 -28.15 26.69 -12.09
C TYR A 134 -26.71 27.11 -11.80
N LYS A 135 -26.37 28.40 -12.00
CA LYS A 135 -25.03 28.94 -11.71
C LYS A 135 -24.67 28.81 -10.24
N GLN A 136 -25.62 29.11 -9.35
CA GLN A 136 -25.39 29.04 -7.90
C GLN A 136 -25.08 27.61 -7.44
N ILE A 137 -25.80 26.61 -7.97
CA ILE A 137 -25.47 25.20 -7.70
C ILE A 137 -24.05 24.86 -8.20
N LEU A 138 -23.66 25.31 -9.39
CA LEU A 138 -22.31 25.06 -9.91
C LEU A 138 -21.21 25.71 -9.07
N VAL A 139 -21.44 26.90 -8.52
CA VAL A 139 -20.53 27.56 -7.57
C VAL A 139 -20.39 26.71 -6.31
N MET A 140 -21.50 26.29 -5.69
CA MET A 140 -21.49 25.45 -4.48
C MET A 140 -20.79 24.11 -4.73
N LEU A 141 -21.04 23.46 -5.87
CA LEU A 141 -20.36 22.22 -6.26
C LEU A 141 -18.87 22.41 -6.53
N THR A 142 -18.45 23.61 -6.93
CA THR A 142 -17.03 23.94 -7.12
C THR A 142 -16.34 24.11 -5.78
N GLN A 143 -16.96 24.86 -4.84
CA GLN A 143 -16.47 24.97 -3.47
C GLN A 143 -16.40 23.61 -2.75
N CYS A 144 -17.41 22.74 -2.95
CA CYS A 144 -17.36 21.35 -2.46
C CYS A 144 -16.13 20.60 -3.01
N GLY A 145 -15.79 20.81 -4.29
CA GLY A 145 -14.60 20.25 -4.93
C GLY A 145 -13.31 20.80 -4.32
N ASP A 146 -13.24 22.10 -4.08
CA ASP A 146 -12.07 22.76 -3.48
C ASP A 146 -11.79 22.23 -2.08
N TYR A 147 -12.82 22.02 -1.26
CA TYR A 147 -12.68 21.39 0.05
C TYR A 147 -12.16 19.95 -0.03
N VAL A 148 -12.65 19.17 -0.99
CA VAL A 148 -12.10 17.83 -1.24
C VAL A 148 -10.60 17.92 -1.56
N ASP A 149 -10.21 18.85 -2.42
CA ASP A 149 -8.80 19.04 -2.79
C ASP A 149 -7.94 19.51 -1.61
N ILE A 150 -8.45 20.39 -0.74
CA ILE A 150 -7.78 20.83 0.48
C ILE A 150 -7.50 19.65 1.42
N ILE A 151 -8.51 18.81 1.69
CA ILE A 151 -8.34 17.61 2.54
C ILE A 151 -7.36 16.63 1.88
N GLN A 152 -7.40 16.50 0.55
CA GLN A 152 -6.46 15.67 -0.18
C GLN A 152 -5.03 16.22 -0.18
N ARG A 153 -4.81 17.52 0.05
CA ARG A 153 -3.48 18.13 0.17
C ARG A 153 -2.96 18.12 1.61
N SER A 154 -3.83 18.17 2.62
CA SER A 154 -3.45 18.18 4.05
C SER A 154 -3.20 16.79 4.66
N ARG A 155 -2.92 15.77 3.81
CA ARG A 155 -2.71 14.36 4.21
C ARG A 155 -1.58 14.21 5.24
N ASP A 156 -0.47 14.90 4.99
CA ASP A 156 0.78 14.74 5.74
C ASP A 156 0.69 15.23 7.19
N ALA A 157 -0.23 16.15 7.47
CA ALA A 157 -0.41 16.77 8.78
C ALA A 157 -1.38 15.96 9.66
N HIS A 158 -2.43 15.37 9.08
CA HIS A 158 -3.52 14.75 9.84
C HIS A 158 -3.57 13.22 9.75
N GLY A 159 -2.77 12.61 8.84
CA GLY A 159 -2.89 11.20 8.46
C GLY A 159 -4.21 10.93 7.72
N ILE A 160 -4.30 9.95 6.82
CA ILE A 160 -5.57 9.65 6.12
C ILE A 160 -5.92 8.17 6.24
N THR A 161 -7.13 7.88 6.73
CA THR A 161 -7.66 6.51 6.73
C THR A 161 -8.18 6.12 5.35
N LEU A 162 -8.24 4.81 5.10
CA LEU A 162 -8.90 4.26 3.90
C LEU A 162 -10.32 4.80 3.74
N ASN A 163 -11.10 4.81 4.83
CA ASN A 163 -12.48 5.25 4.83
C ASN A 163 -12.61 6.69 4.32
N ILE A 164 -11.77 7.60 4.81
CA ILE A 164 -11.78 9.00 4.39
C ILE A 164 -11.40 9.14 2.92
N THR A 165 -10.43 8.36 2.44
CA THR A 165 -10.08 8.44 1.03
C THR A 165 -11.19 7.89 0.13
N TYR A 166 -11.86 6.82 0.55
CA TYR A 166 -13.07 6.35 -0.14
C TYR A 166 -14.19 7.37 -0.09
N ALA A 167 -14.42 8.03 1.05
CA ALA A 167 -15.42 9.08 1.20
C ALA A 167 -15.14 10.25 0.24
N LEU A 168 -13.91 10.77 0.22
CA LEU A 168 -13.49 11.83 -0.71
C LEU A 168 -13.63 11.41 -2.18
N GLN A 169 -13.24 10.18 -2.53
CA GLN A 169 -13.41 9.68 -3.89
C GLN A 169 -14.89 9.57 -4.29
N ARG A 170 -15.75 9.07 -3.38
CA ARG A 170 -17.20 9.01 -3.60
C ARG A 170 -17.80 10.40 -3.71
N LEU A 171 -17.33 11.34 -2.90
CA LEU A 171 -17.76 12.73 -2.90
C LEU A 171 -17.43 13.40 -4.25
N SER A 172 -16.19 13.29 -4.74
CA SER A 172 -15.82 13.78 -6.08
C SER A 172 -16.64 13.13 -7.20
N GLN A 173 -16.93 11.82 -7.10
CA GLN A 173 -17.77 11.12 -8.07
C GLN A 173 -19.22 11.62 -8.07
N ASN A 174 -19.80 11.86 -6.88
CA ASN A 174 -21.14 12.40 -6.76
C ASN A 174 -21.21 13.86 -7.26
N ILE A 175 -20.23 14.70 -6.93
CA ILE A 175 -20.12 16.08 -7.44
C ILE A 175 -20.08 16.07 -8.98
N ARG A 176 -19.22 15.24 -9.58
CA ARG A 176 -19.15 15.11 -11.04
C ARG A 176 -20.48 14.65 -11.65
N ARG A 177 -21.10 13.61 -11.08
CA ARG A 177 -22.40 13.10 -11.55
C ARG A 177 -23.48 14.17 -11.48
N MET A 178 -23.50 14.94 -10.41
CA MET A 178 -24.46 16.03 -10.22
C MET A 178 -24.29 17.12 -11.28
N LYS A 179 -23.04 17.52 -11.58
CA LYS A 179 -22.75 18.44 -12.70
C LYS A 179 -23.24 17.88 -14.04
N THR A 180 -23.05 16.58 -14.30
CA THR A 180 -23.52 15.93 -15.53
C THR A 180 -25.06 15.90 -15.62
N LEU A 181 -25.77 15.60 -14.52
CA LEU A 181 -27.24 15.62 -14.49
C LEU A 181 -27.80 17.03 -14.71
N LEU A 182 -27.23 18.03 -14.05
CA LEU A 182 -27.60 19.44 -14.25
C LEU A 182 -27.39 19.87 -15.70
N ALA A 183 -26.26 19.50 -16.29
CA ALA A 183 -25.93 19.80 -17.67
C ALA A 183 -26.91 19.19 -18.69
N MET A 184 -27.59 18.08 -18.36
CA MET A 184 -28.62 17.47 -19.22
C MET A 184 -30.00 18.15 -19.11
N LEU A 185 -30.26 18.89 -18.03
CA LEU A 185 -31.53 19.60 -17.81
C LEU A 185 -31.57 21.01 -18.43
N VAL A 186 -30.43 21.47 -18.95
CA VAL A 186 -30.22 22.81 -19.48
C VAL A 186 -29.87 22.75 -20.98
N ARG A 187 -30.46 23.63 -21.78
CA ARG A 187 -30.16 23.80 -23.20
C ARG A 187 -28.80 24.48 -23.35
N GLN A 188 -27.85 23.80 -23.99
CA GLN A 188 -26.50 24.33 -24.20
C GLN A 188 -26.32 24.74 -25.66
N PRO A 189 -26.52 26.03 -26.01
CA PRO A 189 -26.50 26.49 -27.39
C PRO A 189 -25.13 26.31 -28.06
N ASP A 190 -24.05 26.35 -27.27
CA ASP A 190 -22.67 26.21 -27.76
C ASP A 190 -22.24 24.76 -28.03
N LYS A 191 -23.11 23.77 -27.79
CA LYS A 191 -22.81 22.36 -27.96
C LYS A 191 -23.75 21.69 -28.96
N PRO A 192 -23.28 20.65 -29.67
CA PRO A 192 -24.17 19.90 -30.53
C PRO A 192 -25.27 19.22 -29.69
N PRO A 193 -26.48 19.05 -30.24
CA PRO A 193 -27.54 18.29 -29.58
C PRO A 193 -27.03 16.92 -29.13
N PHE A 194 -27.49 16.46 -27.96
CA PHE A 194 -27.07 15.20 -27.34
C PHE A 194 -25.62 15.08 -26.84
N ALA A 195 -24.78 16.13 -26.91
CA ALA A 195 -23.38 16.03 -26.50
C ALA A 195 -23.21 15.48 -25.07
N VAL A 196 -24.01 15.98 -24.13
CA VAL A 196 -23.94 15.57 -22.72
C VAL A 196 -24.53 14.16 -22.53
N GLU A 197 -25.62 13.85 -23.23
CA GLU A 197 -26.30 12.55 -23.21
C GLU A 197 -25.41 11.44 -23.78
N VAL A 198 -24.67 11.70 -24.86
CA VAL A 198 -23.70 10.75 -25.43
C VAL A 198 -22.54 10.51 -24.46
N ALA A 199 -22.01 11.57 -23.84
CA ALA A 199 -20.98 11.43 -22.82
C ALA A 199 -21.48 10.60 -21.62
N PHE A 200 -22.70 10.87 -21.14
CA PHE A 200 -23.34 10.11 -20.07
C PHE A 200 -23.60 8.65 -20.46
N PHE A 201 -24.04 8.40 -21.69
CA PHE A 201 -24.26 7.06 -22.23
C PHE A 201 -22.96 6.25 -22.26
N LYS A 202 -21.88 6.81 -22.84
CA LYS A 202 -20.56 6.17 -22.88
C LYS A 202 -20.03 5.88 -21.47
N GLU A 203 -20.19 6.83 -20.54
CA GLU A 203 -19.79 6.66 -19.14
C GLU A 203 -20.62 5.56 -18.44
N SER A 204 -21.93 5.52 -18.68
CA SER A 204 -22.85 4.52 -18.13
C SER A 204 -22.52 3.10 -18.61
N VAL A 205 -22.26 2.92 -19.91
CA VAL A 205 -21.80 1.63 -20.46
C VAL A 205 -20.50 1.21 -19.81
N GLN A 206 -19.52 2.12 -19.70
CA GLN A 206 -18.27 1.82 -19.01
C GLN A 206 -18.49 1.42 -17.55
N MET A 207 -19.35 2.13 -16.80
CA MET A 207 -19.63 1.79 -15.41
C MET A 207 -20.26 0.40 -15.28
N ILE A 208 -21.21 0.04 -16.15
CA ILE A 208 -21.91 -1.25 -16.09
C ILE A 208 -20.99 -2.41 -16.48
N CYS A 209 -20.27 -2.32 -17.60
CA CYS A 209 -19.34 -3.36 -18.04
C CYS A 209 -18.22 -3.62 -17.01
N THR A 210 -17.95 -2.65 -16.12
CA THR A 210 -16.83 -2.70 -15.19
C THR A 210 -17.26 -2.82 -13.71
N LYS A 211 -18.57 -2.77 -13.42
CA LYS A 211 -19.16 -2.80 -12.06
C LYS A 211 -18.62 -3.95 -11.19
N ASN A 212 -18.50 -5.14 -11.77
CA ASN A 212 -18.08 -6.37 -11.05
C ASN A 212 -16.62 -6.76 -11.33
N SER A 213 -15.82 -5.87 -11.93
CA SER A 213 -14.40 -6.16 -12.19
C SER A 213 -13.60 -6.18 -10.89
N LEU A 214 -13.27 -7.39 -10.42
CA LEU A 214 -12.37 -7.59 -9.26
C LEU A 214 -11.00 -7.00 -9.52
N GLN A 215 -10.45 -7.18 -10.73
CA GLN A 215 -9.14 -6.63 -11.10
C GLN A 215 -9.13 -5.11 -11.01
N ARG A 216 -10.18 -4.41 -11.51
CA ARG A 216 -10.25 -2.94 -11.45
C ARG A 216 -10.48 -2.44 -10.03
N HIS A 217 -11.29 -3.14 -9.24
CA HIS A 217 -11.48 -2.81 -7.83
C HIS A 217 -10.19 -2.99 -7.02
N LEU A 218 -9.50 -4.12 -7.19
CA LEU A 218 -8.18 -4.35 -6.61
C LEU A 218 -7.18 -3.30 -7.11
N GLN A 219 -7.13 -2.98 -8.40
CA GLN A 219 -6.22 -1.96 -8.91
C GLN A 219 -6.47 -0.58 -8.29
N ASN A 220 -7.72 -0.15 -8.19
CA ASN A 220 -8.07 1.15 -7.62
C ASN A 220 -7.80 1.20 -6.10
N ASN A 221 -8.10 0.12 -5.39
CA ASN A 221 -7.99 0.08 -3.93
C ASN A 221 -6.57 -0.23 -3.46
N VAL A 222 -5.88 -1.15 -4.13
CA VAL A 222 -4.47 -1.46 -3.86
C VAL A 222 -3.59 -0.28 -4.23
N SER A 223 -3.86 0.46 -5.31
CA SER A 223 -3.09 1.69 -5.59
C SER A 223 -3.27 2.75 -4.51
N LEU A 224 -4.46 2.83 -3.92
CA LEU A 224 -4.78 3.78 -2.85
C LEU A 224 -4.19 3.38 -1.49
N LEU A 225 -4.29 2.10 -1.14
CA LEU A 225 -3.60 1.48 -0.01
C LEU A 225 -2.09 1.63 -0.13
N ALA A 226 -1.55 1.27 -1.29
CA ALA A 226 -0.15 1.40 -1.62
C ALA A 226 0.30 2.84 -1.45
N TYR A 227 -0.45 3.80 -1.99
CA TYR A 227 -0.15 5.23 -1.87
C TYR A 227 -0.07 5.67 -0.40
N GLN A 228 -1.08 5.36 0.42
CA GLN A 228 -1.11 5.76 1.84
C GLN A 228 0.02 5.11 2.65
N VAL A 229 0.26 3.83 2.40
CA VAL A 229 1.26 3.05 3.14
C VAL A 229 2.67 3.47 2.73
N THR A 230 2.92 3.75 1.45
CA THR A 230 4.23 4.24 1.02
C THR A 230 4.47 5.65 1.53
N GLU A 231 3.52 6.57 1.46
CA GLU A 231 3.72 7.96 1.89
C GLU A 231 4.12 8.07 3.38
N HIS A 232 3.43 7.35 4.26
CA HIS A 232 3.74 7.35 5.70
C HIS A 232 4.94 6.49 6.09
N ALA A 233 5.27 5.45 5.32
CA ALA A 233 6.52 4.71 5.45
C ALA A 233 7.76 5.58 5.17
N SER A 234 7.64 6.79 4.60
CA SER A 234 8.80 7.64 4.32
C SER A 234 9.46 8.23 5.59
N LYS A 235 8.66 8.60 6.61
CA LYS A 235 9.13 9.39 7.77
C LYS A 235 9.99 8.60 8.75
N THR A 236 9.71 7.32 8.96
CA THR A 236 10.46 6.45 9.90
C THR A 236 11.66 5.74 9.24
N GLY A 237 11.79 5.81 7.91
CA GLY A 237 12.79 5.06 7.14
C GLY A 237 14.06 5.82 6.72
N GLU A 238 14.12 7.14 6.95
CA GLU A 238 15.21 7.99 6.41
C GLU A 238 16.59 7.56 6.90
N HIS A 239 16.69 7.07 8.13
CA HIS A 239 17.95 6.65 8.75
C HIS A 239 18.54 5.37 8.15
N TYR A 240 17.82 4.68 7.25
CA TYR A 240 18.26 3.41 6.67
C TYR A 240 18.93 3.54 5.28
N ILE A 241 18.95 4.73 4.66
CA ILE A 241 19.63 4.95 3.38
C ILE A 241 20.94 5.70 3.62
N THR A 242 22.05 5.07 3.25
CA THR A 242 23.39 5.63 3.44
C THR A 242 23.75 6.53 2.25
N SER A 243 24.09 7.80 2.52
CA SER A 243 24.47 8.80 1.53
C SER A 243 26.00 8.94 1.40
N ASN A 244 26.74 8.83 2.52
CA ASN A 244 28.20 8.98 2.58
C ASN A 244 28.89 7.74 3.19
N ARG A 245 30.23 7.74 3.17
CA ARG A 245 31.06 6.65 3.74
C ARG A 245 30.85 6.44 5.24
N LYS A 246 30.64 7.51 6.00
CA LYS A 246 30.45 7.43 7.46
C LYS A 246 29.14 6.72 7.80
N GLU A 247 28.06 7.07 7.11
CA GLU A 247 26.75 6.42 7.22
C GLU A 247 26.81 4.96 6.76
N TYR A 248 27.56 4.64 5.71
CA TYR A 248 27.75 3.27 5.24
C TYR A 248 28.35 2.35 6.32
N TRP A 249 29.43 2.78 6.97
CA TRP A 249 30.02 2.01 8.07
C TRP A 249 29.17 2.01 9.34
N LYS A 250 28.44 3.11 9.62
CA LYS A 250 27.47 3.16 10.72
C LYS A 250 26.37 2.11 10.52
N MET A 251 25.85 1.97 9.30
CA MET A 251 24.89 0.94 8.94
C MET A 251 25.47 -0.46 9.13
N GLY A 252 26.72 -0.69 8.69
CA GLY A 252 27.41 -1.96 8.91
C GLY A 252 27.50 -2.34 10.40
N ARG A 253 27.86 -1.39 11.27
CA ARG A 253 27.91 -1.63 12.73
C ARG A 253 26.53 -1.90 13.34
N ALA A 254 25.51 -1.15 12.92
CA ALA A 254 24.14 -1.40 13.36
C ALA A 254 23.66 -2.80 12.93
N ALA A 255 24.00 -3.21 11.71
CA ALA A 255 23.71 -4.54 11.18
C ALA A 255 24.46 -5.65 11.93
N SER A 256 25.73 -5.42 12.28
CA SER A 256 26.48 -6.32 13.16
C SER A 256 25.77 -6.58 14.50
N GLY A 257 25.19 -5.55 15.13
CA GLY A 257 24.35 -5.72 16.32
C GLY A 257 23.12 -6.60 16.07
N GLY A 258 22.50 -6.47 14.90
CA GLY A 258 21.40 -7.35 14.46
C GLY A 258 21.84 -8.80 14.28
N GLY A 259 23.00 -9.02 13.64
CA GLY A 259 23.60 -10.35 13.50
C GLY A 259 23.90 -11.02 14.84
N PHE A 260 24.43 -10.25 15.79
CA PHE A 260 24.68 -10.72 17.16
C PHE A 260 23.38 -11.20 17.83
N ILE A 261 22.32 -10.40 17.82
CA ILE A 261 21.02 -10.78 18.41
C ILE A 261 20.45 -12.02 17.74
N VAL A 262 20.50 -12.10 16.40
CA VAL A 262 19.96 -13.25 15.65
C VAL A 262 20.68 -14.56 16.00
N ALA A 263 21.98 -14.53 16.32
CA ALA A 263 22.70 -15.72 16.75
C ALA A 263 22.05 -16.35 18.01
N PHE A 264 21.64 -15.54 18.99
CA PHE A 264 20.89 -16.02 20.16
C PHE A 264 19.51 -16.56 19.76
N LEU A 265 18.81 -15.89 18.84
CA LEU A 265 17.51 -16.38 18.36
C LEU A 265 17.62 -17.76 17.68
N CYS A 266 18.72 -18.05 16.98
CA CYS A 266 19.01 -19.36 16.40
C CYS A 266 19.19 -20.43 17.50
N VAL A 267 19.90 -20.11 18.59
CA VAL A 267 20.05 -21.00 19.74
C VAL A 267 18.69 -21.27 20.38
N PHE A 268 17.92 -20.22 20.71
CA PHE A 268 16.59 -20.37 21.32
C PHE A 268 15.63 -21.15 20.44
N LYS A 269 15.65 -20.92 19.12
CA LYS A 269 14.85 -21.72 18.18
C LYS A 269 15.22 -23.20 18.27
N THR A 270 16.51 -23.51 18.36
CA THR A 270 16.98 -24.90 18.43
C THR A 270 16.56 -25.57 19.72
N TRP A 271 16.59 -24.86 20.86
CA TRP A 271 16.04 -25.36 22.12
C TRP A 271 14.52 -25.54 22.08
N ILE A 272 13.77 -24.58 21.51
CA ILE A 272 12.32 -24.71 21.34
C ILE A 272 11.99 -25.96 20.50
N TYR A 273 12.76 -26.24 19.44
CA TYR A 273 12.59 -27.44 18.64
C TYR A 273 12.77 -28.73 19.46
N GLN A 274 13.69 -28.74 20.43
CA GLN A 274 13.94 -29.90 21.29
C GLN A 274 12.79 -30.16 22.29
N LEU A 275 11.94 -29.16 22.58
CA LEU A 275 10.77 -29.33 23.45
C LEU A 275 9.67 -30.20 22.80
N LYS A 276 9.77 -30.52 21.50
CA LYS A 276 8.82 -31.37 20.75
C LYS A 276 7.36 -30.96 20.96
N LEU A 277 7.11 -29.65 20.95
CA LEU A 277 5.76 -29.10 21.11
C LEU A 277 4.85 -29.53 19.94
N PRO A 278 3.53 -29.61 20.16
CA PRO A 278 2.57 -29.76 19.07
C PRO A 278 2.73 -28.63 18.03
N PRO A 279 2.30 -28.83 16.77
CA PRO A 279 2.56 -27.87 15.68
C PRO A 279 2.11 -26.42 16.00
N PHE A 280 0.98 -26.25 16.68
CA PHE A 280 0.50 -24.95 17.14
C PHE A 280 1.43 -24.32 18.20
N GLY A 281 1.88 -25.11 19.19
CA GLY A 281 2.80 -24.66 20.22
C GLY A 281 4.17 -24.26 19.65
N GLU A 282 4.68 -25.03 18.69
CA GLU A 282 5.91 -24.70 17.96
C GLU A 282 5.76 -23.39 17.18
N ALA A 283 4.66 -23.24 16.43
CA ALA A 283 4.35 -22.00 15.70
C ALA A 283 4.30 -20.79 16.62
N PHE A 284 3.64 -20.93 17.77
CA PHE A 284 3.49 -19.87 18.76
C PHE A 284 4.84 -19.48 19.38
N MET A 285 5.63 -20.46 19.84
CA MET A 285 6.93 -20.20 20.47
C MET A 285 7.96 -19.63 19.49
N TYR A 286 8.00 -20.11 18.25
CA TYR A 286 8.84 -19.49 17.21
C TYR A 286 8.40 -18.07 16.89
N SER A 287 7.09 -17.83 16.81
CA SER A 287 6.54 -16.50 16.57
C SER A 287 6.94 -15.53 17.67
N LEU A 288 6.85 -15.94 18.94
CA LEU A 288 7.29 -15.12 20.08
C LEU A 288 8.79 -14.87 20.03
N ASN A 289 9.61 -15.91 19.85
CA ASN A 289 11.07 -15.79 19.77
C ASN A 289 11.47 -14.77 18.70
N TYR A 290 10.93 -14.89 17.49
CA TYR A 290 11.26 -13.96 16.41
C TYR A 290 10.66 -12.57 16.61
N SER A 291 9.44 -12.44 17.12
CA SER A 291 8.79 -11.14 17.32
C SER A 291 9.55 -10.30 18.35
N PHE A 292 9.86 -10.90 19.50
CA PHE A 292 10.68 -10.24 20.53
C PHE A 292 12.10 -9.97 20.03
N GLY A 293 12.70 -10.92 19.31
CA GLY A 293 14.01 -10.75 18.70
C GLY A 293 14.06 -9.55 17.73
N PHE A 294 13.11 -9.45 16.82
CA PHE A 294 13.04 -8.34 15.87
C PHE A 294 12.71 -7.01 16.52
N MET A 295 11.84 -6.98 17.52
CA MET A 295 11.60 -5.77 18.32
C MET A 295 12.86 -5.36 19.09
N THR A 296 13.62 -6.29 19.65
CA THR A 296 14.88 -6.01 20.36
C THR A 296 15.93 -5.43 19.41
N ILE A 297 16.07 -6.00 18.20
CA ILE A 297 16.95 -5.44 17.16
C ILE A 297 16.58 -3.97 16.89
N TYR A 298 15.28 -3.68 16.76
CA TYR A 298 14.81 -2.32 16.52
C TYR A 298 15.09 -1.38 17.71
N ILE A 299 14.71 -1.78 18.93
CA ILE A 299 14.84 -0.97 20.16
C ILE A 299 16.31 -0.64 20.46
N THR A 300 17.22 -1.57 20.20
CA THR A 300 18.67 -1.36 20.41
C THR A 300 19.32 -0.48 19.34
N GLY A 301 18.56 -0.02 18.34
CA GLY A 301 19.09 0.73 17.20
C GLY A 301 19.93 -0.13 16.24
N SER A 302 19.84 -1.46 16.39
CA SER A 302 20.45 -2.42 15.47
C SER A 302 19.64 -2.53 14.17
N ALA A 303 20.26 -3.05 13.12
CA ALA A 303 19.61 -3.21 11.82
C ALA A 303 19.46 -4.70 11.46
N LEU A 304 18.29 -5.07 10.97
CA LEU A 304 18.12 -6.33 10.25
C LEU A 304 18.10 -6.00 8.75
N ALA A 305 18.90 -6.72 7.96
CA ALA A 305 18.85 -6.57 6.51
C ALA A 305 17.42 -6.80 5.99
N THR A 306 17.04 -6.13 4.89
CA THR A 306 15.81 -6.34 4.09
C THR A 306 14.45 -5.85 4.59
N LYS A 307 14.33 -5.16 5.73
CA LYS A 307 13.08 -4.42 6.06
C LYS A 307 12.88 -3.13 5.26
N GLN A 308 13.96 -2.66 4.66
CA GLN A 308 14.14 -1.34 4.05
C GLN A 308 13.52 -1.17 2.63
N PRO A 309 13.31 -2.22 1.81
CA PRO A 309 12.72 -2.07 0.47
C PRO A 309 11.34 -1.41 0.46
N ALA A 310 10.44 -1.75 1.38
CA ALA A 310 9.12 -1.11 1.48
C ALA A 310 9.22 0.40 1.77
N MET A 311 10.17 0.81 2.63
CA MET A 311 10.46 2.23 2.93
C MET A 311 11.08 2.94 1.72
N THR A 312 11.83 2.20 0.90
CA THR A 312 12.42 2.73 -0.33
C THR A 312 11.35 3.05 -1.39
N ALA A 313 10.26 2.29 -1.44
CA ALA A 313 9.12 2.54 -2.33
C ALA A 313 8.57 3.97 -2.15
N ALA A 314 8.51 4.45 -0.90
CA ALA A 314 8.08 5.80 -0.54
C ALA A 314 8.97 6.88 -1.14
N ARG A 315 10.28 6.74 -0.97
CA ARG A 315 11.28 7.69 -1.48
C ARG A 315 11.35 7.68 -3.00
N ILE A 316 11.26 6.49 -3.58
CA ILE A 316 11.12 6.31 -5.03
C ILE A 316 9.89 7.09 -5.51
N ALA A 317 8.76 6.91 -4.83
CA ALA A 317 7.53 7.61 -5.14
C ALA A 317 7.70 9.14 -5.03
N GLN A 318 8.30 9.67 -3.95
CA GLN A 318 8.57 11.11 -3.80
C GLN A 318 9.50 11.67 -4.90
N SER A 319 10.58 10.96 -5.24
CA SER A 319 11.48 11.37 -6.33
C SER A 319 10.82 11.42 -7.71
N LEU A 320 9.68 10.73 -7.86
CA LEU A 320 8.87 10.76 -9.07
C LEU A 320 7.83 11.90 -9.06
N ASP A 321 7.55 12.53 -7.92
CA ASP A 321 6.62 13.67 -7.80
C ASP A 321 7.27 15.03 -8.02
N GLU A 322 8.58 15.15 -7.80
CA GLU A 322 9.33 16.39 -8.01
C GLU A 322 9.40 16.71 -9.51
N LYS A 323 8.28 17.20 -10.06
CA LYS A 323 8.22 17.96 -11.31
C LYS A 323 9.08 19.19 -11.13
N ASP A 324 10.22 19.23 -11.82
CA ASP A 324 11.02 20.42 -12.17
C ASP A 324 10.99 21.60 -11.19
N ALA A 325 11.04 21.30 -9.88
CA ALA A 325 11.13 22.31 -8.85
C ALA A 325 12.62 22.55 -8.59
N LYS A 326 13.12 23.63 -9.20
CA LYS A 326 14.41 24.27 -8.96
C LYS A 326 15.66 23.52 -9.47
N GLY A 327 16.10 23.88 -10.67
CA GLY A 327 17.52 24.05 -11.00
C GLY A 327 18.44 22.83 -11.08
N THR A 328 17.99 21.61 -10.79
CA THR A 328 18.83 20.41 -10.98
C THR A 328 18.71 19.88 -12.41
N ASN A 329 19.78 20.04 -13.19
CA ASN A 329 19.91 19.66 -14.60
C ASN A 329 19.88 18.12 -14.88
N LYS A 330 19.24 17.31 -14.03
CA LYS A 330 19.24 15.84 -14.13
C LYS A 330 17.83 15.28 -14.39
N PRO A 331 17.65 14.46 -15.43
CA PRO A 331 16.39 13.79 -15.72
C PRO A 331 15.84 13.01 -14.51
N GLN A 332 14.51 12.99 -14.34
CA GLN A 332 13.79 12.21 -13.31
C GLN A 332 14.26 10.74 -13.23
N ALA A 333 14.54 10.13 -14.38
CA ALA A 333 15.02 8.75 -14.47
C ALA A 333 16.44 8.55 -13.90
N ASP A 334 17.29 9.57 -13.96
CA ASP A 334 18.62 9.52 -13.35
C ASP A 334 18.53 9.64 -11.82
N ARG A 335 17.67 10.52 -11.29
CA ARG A 335 17.41 10.62 -9.84
C ARG A 335 16.94 9.28 -9.27
N PHE A 336 15.99 8.64 -9.96
CA PHE A 336 15.50 7.30 -9.63
C PHE A 336 16.62 6.25 -9.63
N ALA A 337 17.44 6.18 -10.68
CA ALA A 337 18.53 5.23 -10.77
C ALA A 337 19.57 5.40 -9.64
N HIS A 338 19.91 6.64 -9.30
CA HIS A 338 20.84 6.93 -8.20
C HIS A 338 20.25 6.58 -6.82
N LEU A 339 18.94 6.79 -6.61
CA LEU A 339 18.27 6.37 -5.38
C LEU A 339 18.32 4.84 -5.23
N ILE A 340 18.07 4.09 -6.30
CA ILE A 340 18.21 2.63 -6.29
C ILE A 340 19.64 2.22 -5.94
N ALA A 341 20.66 2.85 -6.55
CA ALA A 341 22.05 2.55 -6.22
C ALA A 341 22.38 2.79 -4.73
N LYS A 342 21.86 3.89 -4.14
CA LYS A 342 22.00 4.18 -2.70
C LYS A 342 21.33 3.13 -1.83
N VAL A 343 20.17 2.61 -2.23
CA VAL A 343 19.44 1.59 -1.47
C VAL A 343 20.15 0.24 -1.58
N SER A 344 20.57 -0.16 -2.79
CA SER A 344 21.30 -1.40 -3.03
C SER A 344 22.57 -1.49 -2.18
N ARG A 345 23.41 -0.44 -2.16
CA ARG A 345 24.63 -0.45 -1.34
C ARG A 345 24.34 -0.48 0.16
N SER A 346 23.27 0.17 0.60
CA SER A 346 22.87 0.18 2.02
C SER A 346 22.38 -1.21 2.45
N GLN A 347 21.67 -1.94 1.58
CA GLN A 347 21.34 -3.34 1.85
C GLN A 347 22.58 -4.22 1.88
N LEU A 348 23.51 -4.02 0.94
CA LEU A 348 24.70 -4.86 0.83
C LEU A 348 25.55 -4.80 2.11
N ILE A 349 25.81 -3.60 2.63
CA ILE A 349 26.56 -3.48 3.89
C ILE A 349 25.80 -4.03 5.09
N ALA A 350 24.47 -3.90 5.11
CA ALA A 350 23.64 -4.51 6.15
C ALA A 350 23.66 -6.05 6.07
N PHE A 351 23.65 -6.62 4.86
CA PHE A 351 23.79 -8.07 4.67
C PHE A 351 25.12 -8.58 5.20
N LEU A 352 26.22 -7.92 4.81
CA LEU A 352 27.56 -8.28 5.26
C LEU A 352 27.67 -8.17 6.78
N GLY A 353 27.21 -7.06 7.38
CA GLY A 353 27.23 -6.88 8.83
C GLY A 353 26.47 -7.97 9.57
N ASN A 354 25.29 -8.37 9.08
CA ASN A 354 24.50 -9.45 9.65
C ASN A 354 25.19 -10.81 9.54
N ILE A 355 25.67 -11.21 8.35
CA ILE A 355 26.29 -12.53 8.11
C ILE A 355 27.61 -12.67 8.86
N LEU A 356 28.49 -11.67 8.73
CA LEU A 356 29.84 -11.71 9.29
C LEU A 356 29.84 -11.76 10.82
N VAL A 357 28.72 -11.45 11.48
CA VAL A 357 28.58 -11.55 12.94
C VAL A 357 27.69 -12.73 13.36
N ALA A 358 26.58 -12.99 12.67
CA ALA A 358 25.67 -14.07 13.05
C ALA A 358 26.34 -15.45 13.00
N PHE A 359 27.14 -15.74 11.96
CA PHE A 359 27.87 -17.01 11.85
C PHE A 359 28.86 -17.23 13.00
N PRO A 360 29.87 -16.36 13.23
CA PRO A 360 30.87 -16.61 14.26
C PRO A 360 30.30 -16.54 15.67
N VAL A 361 29.30 -15.69 15.94
CA VAL A 361 28.67 -15.63 17.26
C VAL A 361 27.88 -16.90 17.53
N ALA A 362 27.09 -17.39 16.58
CA ALA A 362 26.37 -18.65 16.76
C ALA A 362 27.32 -19.84 16.91
N TYR A 363 28.39 -19.88 16.11
CA TYR A 363 29.46 -20.87 16.23
C TYR A 363 30.12 -20.83 17.62
N LEU A 364 30.48 -19.64 18.12
CA LEU A 364 31.08 -19.47 19.44
C LEU A 364 30.11 -19.88 20.56
N LEU A 365 28.84 -19.51 20.46
CA LEU A 365 27.81 -19.92 21.44
C LEU A 365 27.65 -21.45 21.47
N ALA A 366 27.66 -22.11 20.30
CA ALA A 366 27.62 -23.57 20.23
C ALA A 366 28.87 -24.24 20.81
N LEU A 367 30.07 -23.69 20.55
CA LEU A 367 31.31 -24.17 21.13
C LEU A 367 31.33 -24.03 22.65
N LEU A 368 30.97 -22.85 23.18
CA LEU A 368 30.94 -22.60 24.62
C LEU A 368 29.95 -23.53 25.32
N TYR A 369 28.79 -23.76 24.72
CA TYR A 369 27.81 -24.70 25.24
C TYR A 369 28.37 -26.12 25.28
N PHE A 370 28.94 -26.61 24.17
CA PHE A 370 29.55 -27.95 24.11
C PHE A 370 30.68 -28.11 25.13
N PHE A 371 31.52 -27.09 25.30
CA PHE A 371 32.61 -27.12 26.28
C PHE A 371 32.11 -27.23 27.73
N TRP A 372 30.93 -26.67 28.05
CA TRP A 372 30.39 -26.69 29.41
C TRP A 372 29.48 -27.90 29.70
N THR A 373 28.71 -28.37 28.73
CA THR A 373 27.74 -29.45 28.94
C THR A 373 28.20 -30.79 28.39
N GLY A 374 29.14 -30.81 27.46
CA GLY A 374 29.48 -31.99 26.65
C GLY A 374 28.47 -32.30 25.54
N ASP A 375 27.36 -31.55 25.46
CA ASP A 375 26.27 -31.77 24.51
C ASP A 375 26.27 -30.72 23.40
N HIS A 376 25.80 -31.09 22.21
CA HIS A 376 25.65 -30.15 21.09
C HIS A 376 24.28 -29.44 21.12
N ILE A 377 24.27 -28.10 20.97
CA ILE A 377 23.03 -27.33 20.78
C ILE A 377 22.20 -27.89 19.62
N ALA A 378 22.86 -28.17 18.49
CA ALA A 378 22.26 -28.89 17.38
C ALA A 378 22.92 -30.27 17.29
N ASN A 379 22.16 -31.32 17.62
CA ASN A 379 22.65 -32.69 17.43
C ASN A 379 22.98 -32.98 15.94
N PRO A 380 23.77 -34.02 15.64
CA PRO A 380 24.23 -34.28 14.27
C PRO A 380 23.11 -34.40 13.23
N GLU A 381 21.96 -34.98 13.60
CA GLU A 381 20.78 -35.06 12.73
C GLU A 381 20.22 -33.67 12.39
N ARG A 382 20.06 -32.81 13.41
CA ARG A 382 19.56 -31.45 13.23
C ARG A 382 20.56 -30.59 12.46
N ALA A 383 21.85 -30.73 12.74
CA ALA A 383 22.91 -30.01 12.05
C ALA A 383 22.96 -30.36 10.55
N ASN A 384 22.85 -31.65 10.21
CA ASN A 384 22.71 -32.10 8.82
C ASN A 384 21.47 -31.51 8.16
N LYS A 385 20.31 -31.54 8.84
CA LYS A 385 19.07 -30.94 8.33
C LYS A 385 19.23 -29.44 8.07
N MET A 386 19.85 -28.68 8.99
CA MET A 386 20.12 -27.25 8.81
C MET A 386 20.96 -26.97 7.55
N ILE A 387 21.96 -27.79 7.26
CA ILE A 387 22.80 -27.64 6.04
C ILE A 387 22.01 -27.98 4.78
N GLN A 388 21.27 -29.10 4.78
CA GLN A 388 20.45 -29.52 3.65
C GLN A 388 19.41 -28.44 3.28
N GLU A 389 18.78 -27.85 4.28
CA GLU A 389 17.80 -26.79 4.11
C GLU A 389 18.38 -25.45 3.59
N ILE A 390 19.70 -25.24 3.68
CA ILE A 390 20.39 -24.08 3.11
C ILE A 390 20.84 -24.36 1.67
N HIS A 391 20.94 -25.63 1.27
CA HIS A 391 21.50 -26.00 -0.02
C HIS A 391 20.73 -25.34 -1.18
N PRO A 392 21.39 -24.62 -2.10
CA PRO A 392 20.71 -23.79 -3.10
C PRO A 392 19.92 -24.57 -4.16
N PHE A 393 20.42 -25.74 -4.59
CA PHE A 393 19.82 -26.51 -5.68
C PHE A 393 19.01 -27.74 -5.24
N ARG A 394 19.44 -28.43 -4.17
CA ARG A 394 18.81 -29.66 -3.67
C ARG A 394 17.66 -29.40 -2.70
N SER A 395 17.49 -28.17 -2.24
CA SER A 395 16.37 -27.78 -1.39
C SER A 395 15.59 -26.64 -2.03
N TYR A 396 14.38 -26.41 -1.54
CA TYR A 396 13.56 -25.26 -1.94
C TYR A 396 14.03 -23.94 -1.28
N SER A 397 15.27 -23.86 -0.81
CA SER A 397 15.81 -22.73 -0.03
C SER A 397 15.62 -21.38 -0.71
N LEU A 398 15.90 -21.26 -2.01
CA LEU A 398 15.74 -20.02 -2.77
C LEU A 398 14.26 -19.63 -2.95
N PHE A 399 13.37 -20.61 -3.10
CA PHE A 399 11.93 -20.39 -3.17
C PHE A 399 11.39 -19.90 -1.82
N HIS A 400 11.75 -20.58 -0.73
CA HIS A 400 11.43 -20.18 0.65
C HIS A 400 12.03 -18.81 1.01
N ALA A 401 13.20 -18.48 0.45
CA ALA A 401 13.79 -17.14 0.57
C ALA A 401 12.98 -16.06 -0.16
N GLY A 402 12.36 -16.41 -1.28
CA GLY A 402 11.39 -15.53 -1.95
C GLY A 402 10.18 -15.24 -1.08
N ILE A 403 9.62 -16.25 -0.40
CA ILE A 403 8.52 -16.09 0.56
C ILE A 403 8.92 -15.14 1.69
N ALA A 404 10.11 -15.31 2.26
CA ALA A 404 10.63 -14.38 3.25
C ALA A 404 10.71 -12.94 2.72
N GLY A 405 11.13 -12.75 1.47
CA GLY A 405 11.13 -11.45 0.78
C GLY A 405 9.73 -10.81 0.68
N ILE A 406 8.69 -11.61 0.42
CA ILE A 406 7.28 -11.14 0.46
C ILE A 406 6.93 -10.68 1.88
N TYR A 407 7.24 -11.46 2.92
CA TYR A 407 6.93 -11.08 4.30
C TYR A 407 7.68 -9.84 4.77
N LEU A 408 8.93 -9.66 4.35
CA LEU A 408 9.70 -8.44 4.60
C LEU A 408 9.03 -7.22 3.97
N PHE A 409 8.53 -7.35 2.74
CA PHE A 409 7.76 -6.29 2.09
C PHE A 409 6.43 -6.01 2.82
N LEU A 410 5.66 -7.06 3.16
CA LEU A 410 4.39 -6.95 3.89
C LEU A 410 4.59 -6.32 5.28
N ALA A 411 5.65 -6.68 6.00
CA ALA A 411 5.98 -6.09 7.30
C ALA A 411 6.25 -4.58 7.19
N GLY A 412 6.90 -4.15 6.12
CA GLY A 412 7.07 -2.72 5.83
C GLY A 412 5.74 -2.01 5.52
N LEU A 413 4.82 -2.68 4.82
CA LEU A 413 3.47 -2.13 4.62
C LEU A 413 2.68 -2.03 5.93
N ILE A 414 2.78 -3.04 6.80
CA ILE A 414 2.17 -3.03 8.13
C ILE A 414 2.75 -1.89 8.97
N SER A 415 4.06 -1.64 8.90
CA SER A 415 4.70 -0.50 9.57
C SER A 415 4.06 0.82 9.14
N GLY A 416 4.00 1.10 7.84
CA GLY A 416 3.38 2.34 7.33
C GLY A 416 1.89 2.46 7.70
N TYR A 417 1.16 1.34 7.73
CA TYR A 417 -0.23 1.31 8.18
C TYR A 417 -0.38 1.71 9.66
N TYR A 418 0.45 1.16 10.55
CA TYR A 418 0.40 1.47 11.98
C TYR A 418 0.94 2.88 12.30
N ASP A 419 1.94 3.39 11.57
CA ASP A 419 2.39 4.78 11.66
C ASP A 419 1.24 5.75 11.29
N ASN A 420 0.54 5.49 10.18
CA ASN A 420 -0.65 6.27 9.82
C ASN A 420 -1.76 6.15 10.86
N ARG A 421 -2.01 4.94 11.38
CA ARG A 421 -3.03 4.68 12.40
C ARG A 421 -2.74 5.42 13.71
N ALA A 422 -1.46 5.56 14.09
CA ALA A 422 -1.04 6.30 15.27
C ALA A 422 -1.47 7.77 15.20
N ILE A 423 -1.26 8.39 14.04
CA ILE A 423 -1.65 9.78 13.77
C ILE A 423 -3.17 9.90 13.63
N SER A 424 -3.78 9.10 12.76
CA SER A 424 -5.20 9.25 12.39
C SER A 424 -6.15 8.99 13.55
N HIS A 425 -5.80 8.08 14.47
CA HIS A 425 -6.60 7.80 15.67
C HIS A 425 -6.12 8.55 16.90
N LYS A 426 -5.14 9.47 16.78
CA LYS A 426 -4.58 10.22 17.90
C LYS A 426 -4.16 9.29 19.06
N ILE A 427 -3.51 8.16 18.72
CA ILE A 427 -3.11 7.12 19.69
C ILE A 427 -2.25 7.73 20.82
N PRO A 428 -1.24 8.58 20.56
CA PRO A 428 -0.46 9.21 21.62
C PRO A 428 -1.33 10.01 22.60
N GLN A 429 -2.27 10.80 22.10
CA GLN A 429 -3.17 11.60 22.91
C GLN A 429 -4.07 10.71 23.78
N ARG A 430 -4.60 9.61 23.22
CA ARG A 430 -5.40 8.62 23.96
C ARG A 430 -4.60 7.96 25.08
N ILE A 431 -3.32 7.68 24.87
CA ILE A 431 -2.45 7.08 25.89
C ILE A 431 -2.22 8.06 27.05
N ARG A 432 -1.99 9.34 26.74
CA ARG A 432 -1.82 10.38 27.78
C ARG A 432 -3.08 10.52 28.66
N THR A 433 -4.26 10.43 28.08
CA THR A 433 -5.54 10.62 28.78
C THR A 433 -6.20 9.33 29.28
N HIS A 434 -5.61 8.15 29.01
CA HIS A 434 -6.24 6.86 29.32
C HIS A 434 -6.52 6.70 30.83
N PRO A 435 -7.78 6.47 31.26
CA PRO A 435 -8.17 6.47 32.68
C PRO A 435 -7.38 5.48 33.54
N PHE A 436 -7.14 4.27 33.02
CA PHE A 436 -6.39 3.24 33.73
C PHE A 436 -4.88 3.54 33.79
N LEU A 437 -4.30 4.09 32.72
CA LEU A 437 -2.87 4.44 32.74
C LEU A 437 -2.62 5.63 33.66
N ARG A 438 -3.59 6.55 33.76
CA ARG A 438 -3.52 7.67 34.70
C ARG A 438 -3.54 7.22 36.17
N ARG A 439 -4.15 6.07 36.47
CA ARG A 439 -4.14 5.48 37.82
C ARG A 439 -2.83 4.75 38.15
N ILE A 440 -2.17 4.15 37.16
CA ILE A 440 -0.98 3.31 37.39
C ILE A 440 0.33 4.08 37.20
N PHE A 441 0.39 4.99 36.22
CA PHE A 441 1.64 5.62 35.80
C PHE A 441 1.63 7.15 35.98
N PRO A 442 2.75 7.73 36.46
CA PRO A 442 2.95 9.18 36.50
C PRO A 442 2.79 9.83 35.12
N GLU A 443 2.43 11.11 35.11
CA GLU A 443 2.26 11.87 33.86
C GLU A 443 3.51 11.88 32.98
N SER A 444 4.69 12.04 33.59
CA SER A 444 5.97 12.02 32.88
C SER A 444 6.19 10.71 32.11
N TRP A 445 5.84 9.58 32.71
CA TRP A 445 5.96 8.27 32.07
C TRP A 445 4.93 8.09 30.94
N ARG A 446 3.69 8.52 31.16
CA ARG A 446 2.64 8.50 30.13
C ARG A 446 3.00 9.35 28.92
N ASN A 447 3.58 10.52 29.13
CA ASN A 447 4.04 11.40 28.05
C ASN A 447 5.20 10.75 27.29
N ARG A 448 6.20 10.20 27.99
CA ARG A 448 7.29 9.45 27.35
C ARG A 448 6.79 8.24 26.55
N LEU A 449 5.84 7.46 27.09
CA LEU A 449 5.26 6.33 26.39
C LEU A 449 4.50 6.79 25.14
N ALA A 450 3.69 7.84 25.26
CA ALA A 450 2.93 8.39 24.15
C ALA A 450 3.86 8.90 23.05
N ASP A 451 4.93 9.63 23.40
CA ASP A 451 5.93 10.13 22.46
C ASP A 451 6.70 8.99 21.81
N TYR A 452 7.08 7.98 22.58
CA TYR A 452 7.74 6.79 22.06
C TYR A 452 6.86 6.07 21.04
N LEU A 453 5.59 5.81 21.37
CA LEU A 453 4.67 5.14 20.45
C LEU A 453 4.32 6.01 19.24
N ALA A 454 4.25 7.33 19.38
CA ALA A 454 4.05 8.24 18.26
C ALA A 454 5.11 8.06 17.16
N HIS A 455 6.36 7.80 17.55
CA HIS A 455 7.49 7.69 16.63
C HIS A 455 7.84 6.24 16.24
N ASN A 456 7.44 5.26 17.05
CA ASN A 456 7.94 3.88 16.93
C ASN A 456 6.85 2.82 16.71
N LEU A 457 5.55 3.16 16.82
CA LEU A 457 4.47 2.15 16.76
C LEU A 457 4.47 1.35 15.45
N GLY A 458 4.63 1.99 14.30
CA GLY A 458 4.69 1.29 13.02
C GLY A 458 5.84 0.31 12.96
N SER A 459 7.04 0.77 13.32
CA SER A 459 8.22 -0.10 13.30
C SER A 459 8.09 -1.27 14.28
N LEU A 460 7.58 -1.05 15.50
CA LEU A 460 7.34 -2.13 16.46
C LEU A 460 6.32 -3.14 15.92
N ALA A 461 5.20 -2.68 15.37
CA ALA A 461 4.20 -3.55 14.76
C ALA A 461 4.77 -4.34 13.57
N GLY A 462 5.49 -3.68 12.65
CA GLY A 462 6.10 -4.34 11.50
C GLY A 462 7.10 -5.42 11.92
N ASN A 463 7.93 -5.16 12.93
CA ASN A 463 8.86 -6.15 13.50
C ASN A 463 8.13 -7.33 14.17
N PHE A 464 7.07 -7.04 14.93
CA PHE A 464 6.25 -8.04 15.60
C PHE A 464 5.54 -8.97 14.60
N TYR A 465 4.81 -8.41 13.63
CA TYR A 465 4.12 -9.21 12.61
C TYR A 465 5.09 -9.98 11.71
N LEU A 466 6.27 -9.43 11.41
CA LEU A 466 7.32 -10.19 10.72
C LEU A 466 7.71 -11.44 11.51
N GLY A 467 7.88 -11.32 12.84
CA GLY A 467 8.17 -12.45 13.71
C GLY A 467 7.09 -13.53 13.65
N ILE A 468 5.81 -13.13 13.70
CA ILE A 468 4.67 -14.04 13.54
C ILE A 468 4.69 -14.73 12.17
N PHE A 469 4.91 -14.00 11.08
CA PHE A 469 4.97 -14.62 9.74
C PHE A 469 6.10 -15.64 9.66
N LEU A 470 7.28 -15.30 10.20
CA LEU A 470 8.42 -16.20 10.19
C LEU A 470 8.24 -17.44 11.08
N GLY A 471 7.53 -17.30 12.20
CA GLY A 471 7.31 -18.40 13.16
C GLY A 471 6.20 -19.36 12.74
N THR A 472 5.15 -18.87 12.09
CA THR A 472 3.96 -19.67 11.76
C THR A 472 4.02 -20.38 10.41
N THR A 473 4.80 -19.87 9.45
CA THR A 473 4.70 -20.34 8.05
C THR A 473 5.06 -21.81 7.85
N GLY A 474 6.08 -22.32 8.54
CA GLY A 474 6.44 -23.74 8.47
C GLY A 474 5.29 -24.64 8.97
N THR A 475 4.64 -24.25 10.07
CA THR A 475 3.47 -24.97 10.60
C THR A 475 2.26 -24.87 9.65
N ILE A 476 2.02 -23.72 9.03
CA ILE A 476 0.97 -23.57 8.01
C ILE A 476 1.25 -24.49 6.82
N GLY A 477 2.51 -24.56 6.35
CA GLY A 477 2.92 -25.50 5.31
C GLY A 477 2.62 -26.95 5.70
N LEU A 478 2.99 -27.34 6.92
CA LEU A 478 2.71 -28.66 7.47
C LEU A 478 1.20 -28.98 7.49
N ILE A 479 0.37 -28.08 8.02
CA ILE A 479 -1.08 -28.27 8.13
C ILE A 479 -1.74 -28.39 6.74
N LEU A 480 -1.28 -27.60 5.77
CA LEU A 480 -1.82 -27.62 4.40
C LEU A 480 -1.24 -28.75 3.53
N GLY A 481 -0.26 -29.51 4.03
CA GLY A 481 0.47 -30.51 3.24
C GLY A 481 1.32 -29.91 2.12
N LEU A 482 1.67 -28.62 2.22
CA LEU A 482 2.45 -27.91 1.21
C LEU A 482 3.91 -27.79 1.67
N PRO A 483 4.91 -27.93 0.77
CA PRO A 483 6.33 -27.79 1.11
C PRO A 483 6.73 -26.31 1.28
N ILE A 484 6.01 -25.58 2.13
CA ILE A 484 6.18 -24.15 2.39
C ILE A 484 6.95 -23.96 3.69
N ASP A 485 8.05 -23.22 3.61
CA ASP A 485 8.86 -22.80 4.73
C ASP A 485 9.52 -21.43 4.40
N ILE A 486 10.32 -20.89 5.32
CA ILE A 486 10.97 -19.60 5.18
C ILE A 486 12.47 -19.73 5.39
N ARG A 487 13.23 -19.10 4.49
CA ARG A 487 14.67 -18.91 4.64
C ARG A 487 15.02 -17.43 4.66
N HIS A 488 15.64 -17.00 5.76
CA HIS A 488 16.15 -15.64 5.90
C HIS A 488 17.66 -15.68 6.08
N ILE A 489 18.38 -14.82 5.36
CA ILE A 489 19.85 -14.80 5.27
C ILE A 489 20.56 -14.87 6.63
N THR A 490 20.13 -14.05 7.59
CA THR A 490 20.81 -13.97 8.91
C THR A 490 20.57 -15.24 9.74
N PHE A 491 19.39 -15.85 9.64
CA PHE A 491 19.11 -17.13 10.32
C PHE A 491 19.83 -18.28 9.62
N ALA A 492 19.92 -18.27 8.29
CA ALA A 492 20.70 -19.27 7.55
C ALA A 492 22.19 -19.20 7.94
N SER A 493 22.74 -18.00 8.08
CA SER A 493 24.11 -17.77 8.55
C SER A 493 24.33 -18.25 10.00
N GLY A 494 23.42 -17.92 10.93
CA GLY A 494 23.52 -18.40 12.32
C GLY A 494 23.35 -19.92 12.44
N ASN A 495 22.37 -20.50 11.75
CA ASN A 495 22.16 -21.95 11.72
C ASN A 495 23.35 -22.68 11.11
N PHE A 496 24.01 -22.11 10.10
CA PHE A 496 25.23 -22.68 9.56
C PHE A 496 26.35 -22.71 10.61
N GLY A 497 26.52 -21.64 11.40
CA GLY A 497 27.45 -21.61 12.53
C GLY A 497 27.16 -22.70 13.57
N LEU A 498 25.89 -22.90 13.94
CA LEU A 498 25.48 -23.99 14.85
C LEU A 498 25.75 -25.37 14.24
N ALA A 499 25.46 -25.55 12.96
CA ALA A 499 25.59 -26.84 12.28
C ALA A 499 27.05 -27.29 12.13
N VAL A 500 27.99 -26.35 11.93
CA VAL A 500 29.43 -26.67 11.87
C VAL A 500 29.90 -27.32 13.16
N VAL A 501 29.47 -26.79 14.32
CA VAL A 501 29.81 -27.35 15.63
C VAL A 501 29.06 -28.66 15.89
N GLY A 502 27.78 -28.74 15.51
CA GLY A 502 26.97 -29.95 15.67
C GLY A 502 27.41 -31.13 14.79
N LEU A 503 28.26 -30.88 13.79
CA LEU A 503 28.90 -31.90 12.95
C LEU A 503 30.39 -32.07 13.29
N GLU A 504 30.83 -31.59 14.44
CA GLU A 504 32.20 -31.72 14.93
C GLU A 504 33.25 -31.27 13.89
N HIS A 505 32.93 -30.21 13.13
CA HIS A 505 33.78 -29.65 12.08
C HIS A 505 34.08 -30.60 10.91
N GLN A 506 33.37 -31.73 10.81
CA GLN A 506 33.55 -32.75 9.78
C GLN A 506 32.84 -32.40 8.45
N LEU A 507 32.95 -31.14 8.01
CA LEU A 507 32.38 -30.68 6.75
C LEU A 507 33.41 -30.70 5.64
N SER A 508 33.08 -31.38 4.54
CA SER A 508 33.91 -31.30 3.34
C SER A 508 33.92 -29.87 2.80
N MET A 509 35.04 -29.46 2.20
CA MET A 509 35.19 -28.12 1.61
C MET A 509 34.10 -27.82 0.56
N GLY A 510 33.66 -28.85 -0.16
CA GLY A 510 32.53 -28.76 -1.09
C GLY A 510 31.21 -28.42 -0.41
N VAL A 511 30.87 -29.10 0.70
CA VAL A 511 29.64 -28.81 1.45
C VAL A 511 29.71 -27.41 2.06
N PHE A 512 30.83 -27.04 2.70
CA PHE A 512 31.01 -25.70 3.26
C PHE A 512 30.78 -24.59 2.23
N SER A 513 31.43 -24.72 1.06
CA SER A 513 31.34 -23.73 -0.02
C SER A 513 29.93 -23.65 -0.61
N MET A 514 29.25 -24.80 -0.76
CA MET A 514 27.88 -24.86 -1.25
C MET A 514 26.87 -24.29 -0.25
N THR A 515 27.05 -24.52 1.04
CA THR A 515 26.22 -23.91 2.09
C THR A 515 26.43 -22.40 2.13
N LEU A 516 27.66 -21.92 2.01
CA LEU A 516 27.95 -20.48 1.91
C LEU A 516 27.29 -19.84 0.68
N LEU A 517 27.38 -20.50 -0.48
CA LEU A 517 26.66 -20.08 -1.70
C LEU A 517 25.14 -20.01 -1.45
N GLY A 518 24.60 -21.00 -0.73
CA GLY A 518 23.21 -21.05 -0.30
C GLY A 518 22.81 -19.85 0.57
N VAL A 519 23.60 -19.53 1.61
CA VAL A 519 23.37 -18.35 2.47
C VAL A 519 23.34 -17.06 1.63
N ILE A 520 24.32 -16.88 0.74
CA ILE A 520 24.38 -15.70 -0.14
C ILE A 520 23.16 -15.66 -1.08
N GLY A 521 22.80 -16.79 -1.68
CA GLY A 521 21.64 -16.92 -2.57
C GLY A 521 20.31 -16.62 -1.88
N ILE A 522 20.12 -17.09 -0.63
CA ILE A 522 18.96 -16.77 0.21
C ILE A 522 18.89 -15.25 0.41
N GLY A 523 20.01 -14.61 0.76
CA GLY A 523 20.09 -13.15 0.91
C GLY A 523 19.73 -12.37 -0.33
N PHE A 524 20.27 -12.79 -1.46
CA PHE A 524 19.96 -12.20 -2.76
C PHE A 524 18.47 -12.34 -3.08
N MET A 525 17.86 -13.50 -2.84
CA MET A 525 16.43 -13.71 -3.07
C MET A 525 15.54 -12.92 -2.10
N ASN A 526 15.90 -12.84 -0.81
CA ASN A 526 15.20 -11.99 0.17
C ASN A 526 15.16 -10.53 -0.32
N PHE A 527 16.30 -10.01 -0.78
CA PHE A 527 16.40 -8.66 -1.36
C PHE A 527 15.58 -8.51 -2.63
N LEU A 528 15.84 -9.37 -3.62
CA LEU A 528 15.29 -9.26 -4.96
C LEU A 528 13.76 -9.22 -4.94
N VAL A 529 13.13 -10.14 -4.21
CA VAL A 529 11.66 -10.23 -4.13
C VAL A 529 11.07 -9.05 -3.38
N SER A 530 11.59 -8.73 -2.19
CA SER A 530 11.09 -7.60 -1.40
C SER A 530 11.22 -6.27 -2.14
N PHE A 531 12.36 -6.05 -2.80
CA PHE A 531 12.65 -4.84 -3.56
C PHE A 531 11.86 -4.73 -4.88
N SER A 532 11.69 -5.84 -5.59
CA SER A 532 10.86 -5.86 -6.80
C SER A 532 9.41 -5.53 -6.49
N LEU A 533 8.86 -6.07 -5.39
CA LEU A 533 7.52 -5.76 -4.92
C LEU A 533 7.40 -4.29 -4.52
N ALA A 534 8.36 -3.76 -3.77
CA ALA A 534 8.41 -2.36 -3.39
C ALA A 534 8.38 -1.41 -4.60
N ILE A 535 9.22 -1.66 -5.61
CA ILE A 535 9.22 -0.87 -6.86
C ILE A 535 7.90 -1.02 -7.60
N PHE A 536 7.40 -2.24 -7.73
CA PHE A 536 6.15 -2.50 -8.42
C PHE A 536 4.98 -1.71 -7.80
N VAL A 537 4.89 -1.73 -6.46
CA VAL A 537 3.88 -1.00 -5.70
C VAL A 537 4.08 0.51 -5.82
N ALA A 538 5.32 1.02 -5.74
CA ALA A 538 5.62 2.44 -5.94
C ALA A 538 5.15 2.95 -7.30
N ILE A 539 5.53 2.27 -8.39
CA ILE A 539 5.16 2.63 -9.76
C ILE A 539 3.63 2.56 -9.93
N ARG A 540 2.99 1.54 -9.35
CA ARG A 540 1.55 1.34 -9.50
C ARG A 540 0.72 2.36 -8.72
N SER A 541 1.18 2.78 -7.54
CA SER A 541 0.52 3.79 -6.71
C SER A 541 0.34 5.13 -7.44
N ARG A 542 1.31 5.50 -8.30
CA ARG A 542 1.29 6.77 -9.05
C ARG A 542 0.70 6.67 -10.46
N ARG A 543 0.14 5.52 -10.85
CA ARG A 543 -0.46 5.29 -12.19
C ARG A 543 0.47 5.70 -13.35
N ILE A 544 1.78 5.53 -13.19
CA ILE A 544 2.80 5.91 -14.17
C ILE A 544 2.52 5.20 -15.50
N LYS A 545 2.60 5.95 -16.61
CA LYS A 545 2.34 5.38 -17.95
C LYS A 545 3.44 4.36 -18.28
N VAL A 546 3.10 3.28 -18.98
CA VAL A 546 4.05 2.20 -19.34
C VAL A 546 5.32 2.73 -20.05
N LYS A 547 5.18 3.78 -20.87
CA LYS A 547 6.30 4.44 -21.56
C LYS A 547 7.32 5.08 -20.60
N GLU A 548 6.86 5.68 -19.51
CA GLU A 548 7.72 6.28 -18.48
C GLU A 548 8.44 5.20 -17.67
N GLY A 549 7.75 4.11 -17.33
CA GLY A 549 8.35 2.96 -16.66
C GLY A 549 9.54 2.35 -17.43
N ARG A 550 9.42 2.25 -18.77
CA ARG A 550 10.54 1.80 -19.63
C ARG A 550 11.76 2.73 -19.56
N ARG A 551 11.55 4.05 -19.49
CA ARG A 551 12.63 5.05 -19.37
C ARG A 551 13.37 4.94 -18.02
N LEU A 552 12.62 4.74 -16.93
CA LEU A 552 13.19 4.52 -15.60
C LEU A 552 14.09 3.27 -15.58
N PHE A 553 13.59 2.15 -16.12
CA PHE A 553 14.35 0.90 -16.19
C PHE A 553 15.60 1.02 -17.07
N HIS A 554 15.49 1.69 -18.22
CA HIS A 554 16.65 1.92 -19.09
C HIS A 554 17.76 2.72 -18.38
N SER A 555 17.39 3.76 -17.63
CA SER A 555 18.34 4.61 -16.90
C SER A 555 19.01 3.84 -15.75
N LEU A 556 18.25 3.01 -15.02
CA LEU A 556 18.80 2.09 -14.03
C LEU A 556 19.82 1.14 -14.65
N ARG A 557 19.46 0.50 -15.77
CA ARG A 557 20.34 -0.43 -16.50
C ARG A 557 21.62 0.28 -16.95
N LYS A 558 21.50 1.47 -17.54
CA LYS A 558 22.64 2.29 -17.96
C LYS A 558 23.57 2.60 -16.78
N LEU A 559 23.03 3.01 -15.64
CA LEU A 559 23.83 3.31 -14.44
C LEU A 559 24.52 2.06 -13.88
N LEU A 560 23.82 0.91 -13.86
CA LEU A 560 24.35 -0.36 -13.37
C LEU A 560 25.58 -0.82 -14.17
N PHE A 561 25.52 -0.76 -15.50
CA PHE A 561 26.63 -1.18 -16.36
C PHE A 561 27.74 -0.13 -16.49
N SER A 562 27.41 1.16 -16.46
CA SER A 562 28.43 2.23 -16.58
C SER A 562 29.18 2.50 -15.29
N ARG A 563 28.54 2.36 -14.13
CA ARG A 563 29.13 2.65 -12.81
C ARG A 563 28.67 1.63 -11.75
N PRO A 564 29.01 0.33 -11.90
CA PRO A 564 28.58 -0.72 -10.97
C PRO A 564 29.05 -0.46 -9.53
N MET A 565 30.22 0.16 -9.35
CA MET A 565 30.78 0.50 -8.04
C MET A 565 29.88 1.42 -7.20
N LEU A 566 29.00 2.22 -7.82
CA LEU A 566 28.05 3.07 -7.08
C LEU A 566 26.98 2.26 -6.33
N PHE A 567 26.69 1.03 -6.78
CA PHE A 567 25.75 0.10 -6.15
C PHE A 567 26.38 -0.70 -5.01
N LEU A 568 27.71 -0.70 -4.91
CA LEU A 568 28.46 -1.45 -3.89
C LEU A 568 29.00 -0.52 -2.80
N PHE A 569 29.60 0.60 -3.21
CA PHE A 569 30.29 1.52 -2.32
C PHE A 569 29.83 2.96 -2.51
N PRO A 570 29.78 3.74 -1.43
CA PRO A 570 29.58 5.18 -1.54
C PRO A 570 30.76 5.86 -2.25
N PRO A 571 30.50 6.86 -3.12
CA PRO A 571 31.56 7.59 -3.78
C PRO A 571 32.47 8.24 -2.73
N LYS A 572 33.77 8.38 -3.05
CA LYS A 572 34.68 9.20 -2.24
C LYS A 572 34.10 10.62 -2.23
N THR A 573 33.72 11.12 -1.06
CA THR A 573 33.29 12.51 -0.89
C THR A 573 34.40 13.42 -1.44
N LYS A 574 34.02 14.37 -2.29
CA LYS A 574 34.71 15.67 -2.30
C LYS A 574 34.25 16.44 -1.07
#